data_AF-A0A6I2QTM3-F1
#
_entry.id   AF-A0A6I2QTM3-F1
#
_cell.length_a   1.000
_cell.length_b   1.000
_cell.length_c   1.000
_cell.angle_alpha   90.00
_cell.angle_beta   90.00
_cell.angle_gamma   90.00
#
_symmetry.space_group_name_H-M   'P 1'
#
loop_
_entity.id
_entity.type
_entity.pdbx_description
1 polymer ?
#
loop_
_entity_poly.entity_id
_entity_poly.type
_entity_poly.pdbx_seq_one_letter_code
_entity_poly.pdbx_strand_id
1 'polypeptide(L)'
;MKKFSKLIKVILAFALIIGAFSFNSSFASAQDVEINETNFPDVKFREYVKEFDENRDEKLSQEEIKSVTRIDTSVNSPKNFKGIEYFTEIKSFYTSDNAENIDLSKNTKLEKIYCVLNQNLNELDLSKNTELKELDLSNNALTKLDLSNNSKLEEVNLWQNKIKEINLNNCVNLKKLNLTYNKLKELDLSDCVNLKNLDCENNNLETIDISKNKQLQSINARSNKLQAIDTTKNRELSSFIVDLQTFDYYTDIDHKVIYLEKLPGNPNPKRIKELENGKLVGNKIVLDKGKESVRYSYESRPGEFQREFGDLARVRINVKTGFTEEEDQPSEKPQPNEENRISGRNRISTAIEVSKKYYEKANTVIIARSDEYPDSLTASPLAKKLNAPILLTSKNELEEPVKAELKRLKATNIIIVGGVNSISTNVEKELRQYDKDIERIAGHSRYETSAAIAERLLKLSKKQTAIIASGENFADALTAGAYAAKQEYPILLVQKTTVDTQITKVLNKYINKTIIAGGLNSVSEKVKKDLPKNTERIAGRSRYDTAAQIAKRLFKSEKAFVASGEVFADALVVSPVAGRLSSPILLVNRSESPKTIREYVKETITEITVIGGKKFVPSSIVTDLETAIK
;
A
#
# COMPACT_ATOMS: atom_id res chain seq x y z
N MET A 1 -50.40 37.63 40.75
CA MET A 1 -51.04 36.32 40.47
C MET A 1 -50.01 35.25 40.78
N LYS A 2 -50.09 34.70 42.00
CA LYS A 2 -50.32 33.27 42.28
C LYS A 2 -49.33 32.34 41.55
N LYS A 3 -48.57 31.46 42.20
CA LYS A 3 -48.41 31.08 43.61
C LYS A 3 -47.25 30.08 43.63
N PHE A 4 -46.42 30.15 44.68
CA PHE A 4 -45.76 29.03 45.37
C PHE A 4 -44.64 28.27 44.60
N SER A 5 -43.36 28.36 45.00
CA SER A 5 -42.69 28.18 46.31
C SER A 5 -42.56 26.73 46.78
N LYS A 6 -41.37 26.48 47.33
CA LYS A 6 -40.87 25.30 48.08
C LYS A 6 -40.29 24.22 47.16
N LEU A 7 -38.98 24.01 47.13
CA LEU A 7 -38.19 23.73 48.33
C LEU A 7 -36.81 24.43 48.34
N ILE A 8 -36.53 25.03 49.49
CA ILE A 8 -35.33 25.76 49.93
C ILE A 8 -34.84 25.03 51.21
N LYS A 9 -33.53 25.13 51.51
CA LYS A 9 -32.79 24.78 52.76
C LYS A 9 -32.34 23.32 52.86
N VAL A 10 -31.03 23.05 53.03
CA VAL A 10 -30.15 23.45 54.16
C VAL A 10 -28.80 24.01 53.63
N ILE A 11 -28.48 25.32 53.76
CA ILE A 11 -27.70 26.04 54.81
C ILE A 11 -26.26 25.50 55.02
N LEU A 12 -25.17 26.16 54.58
CA LEU A 12 -24.47 27.37 55.09
C LEU A 12 -23.52 27.10 56.29
N ALA A 13 -22.22 27.21 56.05
CA ALA A 13 -21.17 27.74 56.95
C ALA A 13 -19.83 27.68 56.20
N PHE A 14 -18.92 28.65 56.17
CA PHE A 14 -18.84 30.00 56.72
C PHE A 14 -17.67 30.68 55.96
N ALA A 15 -17.75 32.00 55.75
CA ALA A 15 -16.69 32.79 55.12
C ALA A 15 -15.74 33.41 56.18
N LEU A 16 -14.46 33.49 55.81
CA LEU A 16 -13.46 34.53 56.13
C LEU A 16 -12.92 34.71 57.57
N ILE A 17 -11.68 35.28 57.62
CA ILE A 17 -10.82 35.73 58.76
C ILE A 17 -9.81 34.62 59.12
N ILE A 18 -8.46 34.65 58.96
CA ILE A 18 -7.32 35.62 59.00
C ILE A 18 -6.20 34.91 58.17
N GLY A 19 -5.43 35.49 57.25
CA GLY A 19 -4.47 36.59 57.38
C GLY A 19 -3.02 36.07 57.23
N ALA A 20 -2.31 36.64 56.27
CA ALA A 20 -0.84 36.71 56.14
C ALA A 20 0.01 35.43 56.28
N PHE A 21 0.48 34.92 55.14
CA PHE A 21 1.91 34.69 54.92
C PHE A 21 2.22 34.90 53.43
N SER A 22 2.73 36.09 53.11
CA SER A 22 3.62 36.28 51.96
C SER A 22 4.98 35.67 52.32
N PHE A 23 5.57 34.85 51.44
CA PHE A 23 6.96 34.96 50.96
C PHE A 23 7.40 33.69 50.20
N ASN A 24 8.01 33.93 49.04
CA ASN A 24 9.05 33.18 48.36
C ASN A 24 8.78 31.83 47.69
N SER A 25 9.02 31.86 46.37
CA SER A 25 9.78 30.90 45.58
C SER A 25 10.41 29.72 46.34
N SER A 26 9.92 28.52 46.06
CA SER A 26 10.78 27.36 45.94
C SER A 26 10.27 26.52 44.77
N PHE A 27 11.20 26.08 43.92
CA PHE A 27 10.97 25.01 42.97
C PHE A 27 10.16 23.90 43.67
N ALA A 28 9.01 23.50 43.11
CA ALA A 28 8.48 22.20 43.44
C ALA A 28 9.54 21.21 42.95
N SER A 29 10.31 20.60 43.87
CA SER A 29 11.22 19.55 43.47
C SER A 29 10.37 18.46 42.83
N ALA A 30 10.76 18.02 41.63
CA ALA A 30 10.18 16.83 41.06
C ALA A 30 10.37 15.70 42.09
N GLN A 31 9.27 15.07 42.47
CA GLN A 31 9.22 14.07 43.54
C GLN A 31 10.08 12.85 43.16
N ASP A 32 10.70 12.21 44.15
CA ASP A 32 11.48 10.99 43.95
C ASP A 32 10.60 9.88 43.35
N VAL A 33 11.21 9.01 42.53
CA VAL A 33 10.51 7.93 41.84
C VAL A 33 10.72 6.62 42.58
N GLU A 34 9.64 6.06 43.16
CA GLU A 34 9.72 4.76 43.85
C GLU A 34 10.09 3.61 42.90
N ILE A 35 11.01 2.74 43.33
CA ILE A 35 11.47 1.56 42.59
C ILE A 35 10.53 0.38 42.87
N ASN A 36 9.34 0.40 42.27
CA ASN A 36 8.29 -0.61 42.50
C ASN A 36 7.65 -1.10 41.18
N GLU A 37 6.75 -2.07 41.27
CA GLU A 37 6.06 -2.65 40.11
C GLU A 37 5.15 -1.67 39.35
N THR A 38 4.77 -0.55 39.97
CA THR A 38 3.94 0.47 39.31
C THR A 38 4.75 1.28 38.31
N ASN A 39 5.93 1.73 38.74
CA ASN A 39 6.86 2.56 37.95
C ASN A 39 7.76 1.72 37.05
N PHE A 40 8.22 0.57 37.52
CA PHE A 40 9.11 -0.36 36.82
C PHE A 40 8.52 -1.79 36.89
N PRO A 41 7.53 -2.13 36.05
CA PRO A 41 6.80 -3.40 36.15
C PRO A 41 7.66 -4.62 35.81
N ASP A 42 8.57 -4.51 34.84
CA ASP A 42 9.47 -5.61 34.49
C ASP A 42 10.48 -5.85 35.60
N VAL A 43 10.54 -7.08 36.11
CA VAL A 43 11.42 -7.44 37.23
C VAL A 43 12.88 -7.21 36.88
N LYS A 44 13.32 -7.50 35.64
CA LYS A 44 14.71 -7.32 35.24
C LYS A 44 15.06 -5.84 35.14
N PHE A 45 14.15 -5.03 34.60
CA PHE A 45 14.38 -3.58 34.52
C PHE A 45 14.36 -2.93 35.91
N ARG A 46 13.44 -3.38 36.78
CA ARG A 46 13.36 -2.92 38.17
C ARG A 46 14.61 -3.28 38.97
N GLU A 47 15.16 -4.47 38.79
CA GLU A 47 16.45 -4.82 39.43
C GLU A 47 17.61 -4.00 38.86
N TYR A 48 17.62 -3.73 37.56
CA TYR A 48 18.65 -2.90 36.92
C TYR A 48 18.69 -1.47 37.48
N VAL A 49 17.54 -0.81 37.61
CA VAL A 49 17.51 0.59 38.05
C VAL A 49 17.89 0.78 39.53
N LYS A 50 17.89 -0.27 40.36
CA LYS A 50 18.41 -0.22 41.74
C LYS A 50 19.89 0.08 41.80
N GLU A 51 20.65 -0.15 40.72
CA GLU A 51 22.06 0.22 40.66
C GLU A 51 22.26 1.75 40.72
N PHE A 52 21.23 2.54 40.45
CA PHE A 52 21.24 4.00 40.51
C PHE A 52 20.72 4.57 41.84
N ASP A 53 20.20 3.72 42.73
CA ASP A 53 19.79 4.10 44.09
C ASP A 53 21.02 4.06 45.02
N GLU A 54 21.72 5.19 45.13
CA GLU A 54 22.98 5.31 45.87
C GLU A 54 22.76 5.23 47.38
N ASN A 55 21.64 5.78 47.86
CA ASN A 55 21.33 5.86 49.28
C ASN A 55 20.57 4.63 49.82
N ARG A 56 20.09 3.76 48.92
CA ARG A 56 19.36 2.52 49.17
C ARG A 56 18.03 2.74 49.89
N ASP A 57 17.33 3.82 49.57
CA ASP A 57 16.01 4.15 50.13
C ASP A 57 14.83 3.63 49.30
N GLU A 58 15.13 2.82 48.27
CA GLU A 58 14.18 2.25 47.31
C GLU A 58 13.48 3.31 46.43
N LYS A 59 14.07 4.50 46.30
CA LYS A 59 13.62 5.58 45.42
C LYS A 59 14.79 6.10 44.60
N LEU A 60 14.45 6.67 43.46
CA LEU A 60 15.37 7.41 42.62
C LEU A 60 15.10 8.90 42.78
N SER A 61 16.05 9.58 43.41
CA SER A 61 16.09 11.05 43.50
C SER A 61 16.33 11.67 42.12
N GLN A 62 16.06 12.97 42.01
CA GLN A 62 16.28 13.70 40.76
C GLN A 62 17.76 13.80 40.40
N GLU A 63 18.63 13.90 41.40
CA GLU A 63 20.08 13.90 41.23
C GLU A 63 20.56 12.56 40.64
N GLU A 64 20.07 11.43 41.17
CA GLU A 64 20.37 10.09 40.66
C GLU A 64 19.87 9.91 39.23
N ILE A 65 18.61 10.26 38.94
CA ILE A 65 18.06 10.16 37.58
C ILE A 65 18.84 11.01 36.58
N LYS A 66 19.22 12.23 36.96
CA LYS A 66 19.97 13.16 36.07
C LYS A 66 21.41 12.72 35.83
N SER A 67 22.03 11.99 36.75
CA SER A 67 23.40 11.51 36.58
C SER A 67 23.47 10.35 35.58
N VAL A 68 22.36 9.61 35.37
CA VAL A 68 22.28 8.50 34.43
C VAL A 68 22.29 9.00 32.98
N THR A 69 23.40 8.72 32.30
CA THR A 69 23.59 9.06 30.88
C THR A 69 23.59 7.84 29.94
N ARG A 70 23.58 6.63 30.51
CA ARG A 70 23.58 5.36 29.78
C ARG A 70 22.68 4.35 30.49
N ILE A 71 21.83 3.69 29.71
CA ILE A 71 21.12 2.49 30.13
C ILE A 71 21.63 1.33 29.28
N ASP A 72 22.15 0.31 29.93
CA ASP A 72 22.67 -0.90 29.29
C ASP A 72 22.12 -2.14 29.97
N THR A 73 21.10 -2.71 29.35
CA THR A 73 20.46 -3.94 29.78
C THR A 73 20.74 -5.07 28.78
N SER A 74 21.89 -5.04 28.09
CA SER A 74 22.29 -6.11 27.17
C SER A 74 22.49 -7.43 27.91
N VAL A 75 22.87 -7.37 29.18
CA VAL A 75 22.88 -8.51 30.09
C VAL A 75 21.57 -8.50 30.88
N ASN A 76 20.86 -9.64 30.92
CA ASN A 76 19.56 -9.77 31.59
C ASN A 76 18.50 -8.80 31.06
N SER A 77 18.31 -8.78 29.75
CA SER A 77 17.40 -7.85 29.10
C SER A 77 15.94 -7.94 29.55
N PRO A 78 15.32 -6.81 29.95
CA PRO A 78 13.89 -6.66 30.18
C PRO A 78 13.05 -6.96 28.94
N LYS A 79 11.81 -7.39 29.16
CA LYS A 79 10.80 -7.41 28.08
C LYS A 79 10.18 -6.04 27.85
N ASN A 80 10.00 -5.29 28.94
CA ASN A 80 9.30 -4.02 28.97
C ASN A 80 10.15 -2.96 29.70
N PHE A 81 10.27 -1.79 29.08
CA PHE A 81 11.07 -0.67 29.57
C PHE A 81 10.26 0.45 30.23
N LYS A 82 9.00 0.21 30.61
CA LYS A 82 8.22 1.20 31.37
C LYS A 82 9.00 1.64 32.61
N GLY A 83 9.09 2.95 32.79
CA GLY A 83 9.96 3.65 33.74
C GLY A 83 11.20 4.27 33.07
N ILE A 84 11.55 3.90 31.83
CA ILE A 84 12.66 4.51 31.10
C ILE A 84 12.41 6.00 30.80
N GLU A 85 11.15 6.41 30.76
CA GLU A 85 10.71 7.78 30.53
C GLU A 85 11.20 8.78 31.61
N TYR A 86 11.58 8.28 32.79
CA TYR A 86 12.12 9.10 33.87
C TYR A 86 13.56 9.57 33.56
N PHE A 87 14.34 8.76 32.85
CA PHE A 87 15.76 9.02 32.55
C PHE A 87 15.93 9.92 31.31
N THR A 88 15.55 11.19 31.43
CA THR A 88 15.54 12.14 30.31
C THR A 88 16.92 12.60 29.82
N GLU A 89 17.98 12.36 30.62
CA GLU A 89 19.37 12.74 30.32
C GLU A 89 20.18 11.63 29.61
N ILE A 90 19.57 10.47 29.33
CA ILE A 90 20.29 9.36 28.68
C ILE A 90 20.68 9.71 27.25
N LYS A 91 21.91 9.33 26.91
CA LYS A 91 22.52 9.52 25.60
C LYS A 91 22.74 8.21 24.87
N SER A 92 22.83 7.09 25.59
CA SER A 92 23.03 5.77 25.00
C SER A 92 22.11 4.73 25.63
N PHE A 93 21.46 3.94 24.79
CA PHE A 93 20.55 2.86 25.19
C PHE A 93 20.97 1.54 24.53
N TYR A 94 21.17 0.51 25.35
CA TYR A 94 21.56 -0.82 24.91
C TYR A 94 20.62 -1.89 25.48
N THR A 95 20.10 -2.78 24.64
CA THR A 95 19.27 -3.92 25.02
C THR A 95 19.37 -5.04 23.99
N SER A 96 19.22 -6.30 24.42
CA SER A 96 19.23 -7.44 23.52
C SER A 96 18.20 -8.54 23.83
N ASP A 97 18.02 -9.49 22.92
CA ASP A 97 17.37 -10.80 23.10
C ASP A 97 15.84 -10.84 23.32
N ASN A 98 15.29 -9.94 24.13
CA ASN A 98 14.00 -10.17 24.78
C ASN A 98 13.07 -8.96 24.82
N ALA A 99 13.48 -7.81 24.31
CA ALA A 99 12.66 -6.61 24.29
C ALA A 99 11.47 -6.78 23.33
N GLU A 100 10.27 -6.41 23.78
CA GLU A 100 9.05 -6.53 22.96
C GLU A 100 8.44 -5.15 22.67
N ASN A 101 8.42 -4.26 23.67
CA ASN A 101 7.88 -2.90 23.56
C ASN A 101 8.84 -1.91 24.21
N ILE A 102 9.23 -0.88 23.47
CA ILE A 102 10.16 0.16 23.89
C ILE A 102 9.59 1.52 23.48
N ASP A 103 9.28 2.36 24.47
CA ASP A 103 8.91 3.76 24.25
C ASP A 103 10.08 4.66 24.69
N LEU A 104 10.76 5.25 23.71
CA LEU A 104 11.90 6.16 23.91
C LEU A 104 11.51 7.63 23.70
N SER A 105 10.21 7.95 23.67
CA SER A 105 9.71 9.28 23.27
C SER A 105 10.11 10.41 24.22
N LYS A 106 10.45 10.09 25.48
CA LYS A 106 10.94 11.06 26.49
C LYS A 106 12.46 11.16 26.54
N ASN A 107 13.17 10.18 26.00
CA ASN A 107 14.64 10.12 25.98
C ASN A 107 15.19 10.89 24.76
N THR A 108 14.81 12.15 24.65
CA THR A 108 15.07 13.02 23.48
C THR A 108 16.55 13.35 23.24
N LYS A 109 17.39 13.11 24.25
CA LYS A 109 18.85 13.31 24.20
C LYS A 109 19.64 12.08 23.72
N LEU A 110 18.95 10.99 23.33
CA LEU A 110 19.61 9.80 22.81
C LEU A 110 20.42 10.11 21.55
N GLU A 111 21.71 9.79 21.62
CA GLU A 111 22.68 9.87 20.52
C GLU A 111 22.96 8.47 19.94
N LYS A 112 22.82 7.41 20.76
CA LYS A 112 23.13 6.03 20.41
C LYS A 112 22.05 5.05 20.86
N ILE A 113 21.59 4.20 19.96
CA ILE A 113 20.67 3.10 20.27
C ILE A 113 21.25 1.80 19.70
N TYR A 114 21.38 0.79 20.56
CA TYR A 114 21.74 -0.57 20.19
C TYR A 114 20.69 -1.53 20.76
N CYS A 115 19.69 -1.86 19.96
CA CYS A 115 18.63 -2.79 20.33
C CYS A 115 18.67 -3.99 19.38
N VAL A 116 19.41 -5.04 19.75
CA VAL A 116 19.73 -6.15 18.83
C VAL A 116 19.12 -7.47 19.28
N LEU A 117 18.95 -8.43 18.37
CA LEU A 117 18.51 -9.80 18.71
C LEU A 117 17.10 -9.89 19.36
N ASN A 118 16.26 -8.87 19.26
CA ASN A 118 14.91 -8.86 19.84
C ASN A 118 13.89 -9.38 18.83
N GLN A 119 13.70 -10.70 18.77
CA GLN A 119 12.87 -11.37 17.76
C GLN A 119 11.38 -10.98 17.78
N ASN A 120 10.90 -10.37 18.86
CA ASN A 120 9.52 -9.91 19.01
C ASN A 120 9.35 -8.41 18.72
N LEU A 121 10.44 -7.64 18.62
CA LEU A 121 10.39 -6.21 18.32
C LEU A 121 10.10 -6.01 16.83
N ASN A 122 8.85 -5.69 16.52
CA ASN A 122 8.35 -5.57 15.14
C ASN A 122 8.07 -4.12 14.69
N GLU A 123 8.05 -3.18 15.64
CA GLU A 123 7.94 -1.74 15.42
C GLU A 123 8.77 -0.96 16.45
N LEU A 124 9.22 0.23 16.07
CA LEU A 124 9.89 1.17 16.96
C LEU A 124 9.70 2.60 16.41
N ASP A 125 9.19 3.51 17.25
CA ASP A 125 9.06 4.92 16.90
C ASP A 125 10.26 5.71 17.44
N LEU A 126 11.04 6.29 16.53
CA LEU A 126 12.22 7.12 16.83
C LEU A 126 12.02 8.60 16.48
N SER A 127 10.78 9.02 16.22
CA SER A 127 10.45 10.38 15.78
C SER A 127 10.83 11.49 16.77
N LYS A 128 11.02 11.15 18.04
CA LYS A 128 11.43 12.09 19.11
C LYS A 128 12.92 12.09 19.40
N ASN A 129 13.65 11.11 18.88
CA ASN A 129 15.08 10.93 19.16
C ASN A 129 15.90 11.64 18.06
N THR A 130 15.68 12.94 17.90
CA THR A 130 16.26 13.76 16.80
C THR A 130 17.77 13.95 16.91
N GLU A 131 18.35 13.63 18.07
CA GLU A 131 19.78 13.72 18.36
C GLU A 131 20.56 12.45 17.98
N LEU A 132 19.89 11.40 17.48
CA LEU A 132 20.52 10.12 17.13
C LEU A 132 21.60 10.27 16.06
N LYS A 133 22.75 9.64 16.33
CA LYS A 133 23.92 9.55 15.46
C LYS A 133 24.22 8.11 15.07
N GLU A 134 24.02 7.17 15.98
CA GLU A 134 24.30 5.74 15.77
C GLU A 134 23.06 4.90 16.13
N LEU A 135 22.63 4.05 15.21
CA LEU A 135 21.47 3.19 15.38
C LEU A 135 21.79 1.77 14.92
N ASP A 136 21.75 0.81 15.84
CA ASP A 136 21.80 -0.62 15.55
C ASP A 136 20.50 -1.28 16.02
N LEU A 137 19.67 -1.72 15.07
CA LEU A 137 18.47 -2.51 15.29
C LEU A 137 18.58 -3.86 14.57
N SER A 138 19.78 -4.44 14.51
CA SER A 138 20.01 -5.72 13.83
C SER A 138 19.36 -6.91 14.56
N ASN A 139 18.95 -7.93 13.82
CA ASN A 139 18.30 -9.14 14.33
C ASN A 139 17.01 -8.89 15.12
N ASN A 140 16.14 -8.04 14.60
CA ASN A 140 14.78 -7.88 15.14
C ASN A 140 13.75 -8.39 14.13
N ALA A 141 12.47 -8.08 14.35
CA ALA A 141 11.38 -8.45 13.45
C ALA A 141 10.74 -7.24 12.75
N LEU A 142 11.49 -6.13 12.62
CA LEU A 142 10.98 -4.88 12.05
C LEU A 142 10.51 -5.09 10.61
N THR A 143 9.31 -4.61 10.30
CA THR A 143 8.72 -4.70 8.94
C THR A 143 8.77 -3.39 8.17
N LYS A 144 8.90 -2.27 8.89
CA LYS A 144 9.06 -0.92 8.38
C LYS A 144 9.85 -0.08 9.39
N LEU A 145 10.47 1.00 8.93
CA LEU A 145 11.13 1.97 9.81
C LEU A 145 11.13 3.37 9.17
N ASP A 146 10.78 4.39 9.96
CA ASP A 146 10.85 5.78 9.54
C ASP A 146 11.97 6.50 10.30
N LEU A 147 12.98 6.97 9.57
CA LEU A 147 14.12 7.70 10.09
C LEU A 147 14.13 9.18 9.67
N SER A 148 13.02 9.67 9.12
CA SER A 148 12.98 10.99 8.47
C SER A 148 13.13 12.19 9.41
N ASN A 149 13.00 11.98 10.72
CA ASN A 149 13.23 12.97 11.76
C ASN A 149 14.65 12.90 12.35
N ASN A 150 15.45 11.91 11.96
CA ASN A 150 16.74 11.60 12.57
C ASN A 150 17.90 12.09 11.69
N SER A 151 17.85 13.37 11.29
CA SER A 151 18.80 14.00 10.35
C SER A 151 20.28 13.99 10.77
N LYS A 152 20.58 13.70 12.05
CA LYS A 152 21.93 13.59 12.60
C LYS A 152 22.52 12.17 12.50
N LEU A 153 21.76 11.18 12.02
CA LEU A 153 22.24 9.80 11.88
C LEU A 153 23.45 9.75 10.94
N GLU A 154 24.49 9.07 11.40
CA GLU A 154 25.72 8.81 10.67
C GLU A 154 25.86 7.32 10.33
N GLU A 155 25.43 6.43 11.22
CA GLU A 155 25.53 4.98 11.05
C GLU A 155 24.22 4.29 11.42
N VAL A 156 23.70 3.48 10.49
CA VAL A 156 22.47 2.71 10.66
C VAL A 156 22.72 1.25 10.29
N ASN A 157 22.49 0.35 11.24
CA ASN A 157 22.54 -1.09 11.05
C ASN A 157 21.17 -1.71 11.28
N LEU A 158 20.57 -2.26 10.22
CA LEU A 158 19.28 -2.94 10.21
C LEU A 158 19.41 -4.38 9.70
N TRP A 159 20.62 -4.94 9.78
CA TRP A 159 20.91 -6.31 9.35
C TRP A 159 19.90 -7.30 9.94
N GLN A 160 19.44 -8.24 9.11
CA GLN A 160 18.58 -9.35 9.51
C GLN A 160 17.28 -8.89 10.19
N ASN A 161 16.41 -8.27 9.39
CA ASN A 161 15.06 -7.89 9.79
C ASN A 161 14.05 -8.36 8.71
N LYS A 162 12.82 -7.84 8.74
CA LYS A 162 11.76 -8.14 7.77
C LYS A 162 11.32 -6.88 7.01
N ILE A 163 12.22 -5.88 6.90
CA ILE A 163 11.88 -4.55 6.41
C ILE A 163 11.50 -4.61 4.93
N LYS A 164 10.29 -4.11 4.63
CA LYS A 164 9.76 -3.94 3.28
C LYS A 164 9.74 -2.49 2.83
N GLU A 165 9.72 -1.57 3.78
CA GLU A 165 9.62 -0.12 3.57
C GLU A 165 10.51 0.60 4.59
N ILE A 166 11.37 1.50 4.10
CA ILE A 166 12.22 2.34 4.94
C ILE A 166 12.15 3.78 4.43
N ASN A 167 11.93 4.73 5.33
CA ASN A 167 11.95 6.16 5.00
C ASN A 167 13.26 6.77 5.49
N LEU A 168 14.10 7.22 4.55
CA LEU A 168 15.41 7.84 4.78
C LEU A 168 15.44 9.33 4.39
N ASN A 169 14.28 9.96 4.20
CA ASN A 169 14.22 11.38 3.84
C ASN A 169 14.92 12.23 4.91
N ASN A 170 15.63 13.29 4.50
CA ASN A 170 16.44 14.14 5.38
C ASN A 170 17.62 13.47 6.10
N CYS A 171 17.96 12.20 5.83
CA CYS A 171 19.14 11.53 6.40
C CYS A 171 20.46 11.98 5.72
N VAL A 172 20.67 13.30 5.61
CA VAL A 172 21.78 13.91 4.86
C VAL A 172 23.15 13.59 5.43
N ASN A 173 23.26 13.29 6.73
CA ASN A 173 24.53 13.00 7.40
C ASN A 173 24.88 11.50 7.40
N LEU A 174 24.01 10.64 6.86
CA LEU A 174 24.19 9.20 6.89
C LEU A 174 25.42 8.79 6.07
N LYS A 175 26.38 8.12 6.71
CA LYS A 175 27.65 7.66 6.11
C LYS A 175 27.65 6.15 5.88
N LYS A 176 27.05 5.38 6.77
CA LYS A 176 26.98 3.91 6.68
C LYS A 176 25.56 3.41 6.85
N LEU A 177 25.11 2.58 5.92
CA LEU A 177 23.78 1.96 5.94
C LEU A 177 23.92 0.47 5.64
N ASN A 178 23.54 -0.35 6.62
CA ASN A 178 23.44 -1.80 6.48
C ASN A 178 21.96 -2.23 6.52
N LEU A 179 21.49 -2.80 5.42
CA LEU A 179 20.15 -3.33 5.16
C LEU A 179 20.20 -4.82 4.78
N THR A 180 21.33 -5.49 5.00
CA THR A 180 21.56 -6.88 4.59
C THR A 180 20.50 -7.81 5.19
N TYR A 181 20.01 -8.78 4.41
CA TYR A 181 18.96 -9.73 4.83
C TYR A 181 17.65 -9.05 5.27
N ASN A 182 17.03 -8.32 4.34
CA ASN A 182 15.70 -7.73 4.50
C ASN A 182 14.78 -8.14 3.33
N LYS A 183 13.69 -7.41 3.09
CA LYS A 183 12.69 -7.72 2.07
C LYS A 183 12.36 -6.52 1.17
N LEU A 184 13.28 -5.55 1.07
CA LEU A 184 13.09 -4.31 0.30
C LEU A 184 12.93 -4.60 -1.19
N LYS A 185 11.97 -3.94 -1.84
CA LYS A 185 11.81 -3.94 -3.30
C LYS A 185 12.28 -2.64 -3.95
N GLU A 186 12.22 -1.58 -3.18
CA GLU A 186 12.65 -0.24 -3.52
C GLU A 186 13.46 0.33 -2.36
N LEU A 187 14.38 1.24 -2.69
CA LEU A 187 15.23 1.92 -1.74
C LEU A 187 15.52 3.31 -2.28
N ASP A 188 14.96 4.34 -1.64
CA ASP A 188 15.24 5.74 -1.95
C ASP A 188 16.45 6.22 -1.13
N LEU A 189 17.48 6.67 -1.84
CA LEU A 189 18.74 7.19 -1.28
C LEU A 189 18.98 8.65 -1.67
N SER A 190 17.97 9.33 -2.23
CA SER A 190 18.10 10.66 -2.83
C SER A 190 18.61 11.72 -1.85
N ASP A 191 18.20 11.65 -0.58
CA ASP A 191 18.63 12.55 0.49
C ASP A 191 19.91 12.10 1.21
N CYS A 192 20.33 10.84 1.06
CA CYS A 192 21.52 10.25 1.70
C CYS A 192 22.82 10.68 0.98
N VAL A 193 23.00 11.97 0.71
CA VAL A 193 24.04 12.48 -0.19
C VAL A 193 25.48 12.27 0.29
N ASN A 194 25.70 12.09 1.60
CA ASN A 194 27.00 11.81 2.21
C ASN A 194 27.27 10.31 2.46
N LEU A 195 26.43 9.42 1.91
CA LEU A 195 26.58 7.98 2.09
C LEU A 195 27.88 7.46 1.46
N LYS A 196 28.68 6.75 2.26
CA LYS A 196 29.98 6.17 1.88
C LYS A 196 29.92 4.65 1.75
N ASN A 197 29.14 3.99 2.59
CA ASN A 197 29.04 2.54 2.64
C ASN A 197 27.56 2.13 2.62
N LEU A 198 27.19 1.35 1.61
CA LEU A 198 25.87 0.74 1.50
C LEU A 198 26.00 -0.77 1.45
N ASP A 199 25.39 -1.47 2.39
CA ASP A 199 25.11 -2.89 2.26
C ASP A 199 23.59 -3.09 2.15
N CYS A 200 23.15 -3.61 1.03
CA CYS A 200 21.76 -4.00 0.78
C CYS A 200 21.70 -5.43 0.21
N GLU A 201 22.67 -6.27 0.56
CA GLU A 201 22.68 -7.68 0.16
C GLU A 201 21.42 -8.42 0.61
N ASN A 202 20.99 -9.39 -0.20
CA ASN A 202 19.89 -10.29 0.12
C ASN A 202 18.58 -9.53 0.41
N ASN A 203 18.14 -8.79 -0.61
CA ASN A 203 16.87 -8.09 -0.67
C ASN A 203 16.16 -8.44 -1.99
N ASN A 204 15.10 -7.71 -2.34
CA ASN A 204 14.33 -7.89 -3.56
C ASN A 204 14.41 -6.67 -4.50
N LEU A 205 15.51 -5.91 -4.45
CA LEU A 205 15.65 -4.67 -5.23
C LEU A 205 15.69 -4.99 -6.73
N GLU A 206 14.75 -4.42 -7.48
CA GLU A 206 14.71 -4.52 -8.94
C GLU A 206 15.50 -3.38 -9.61
N THR A 207 15.55 -2.22 -8.97
CA THR A 207 16.36 -1.08 -9.39
C THR A 207 16.95 -0.38 -8.17
N ILE A 208 18.02 0.37 -8.37
CA ILE A 208 18.59 1.27 -7.36
C ILE A 208 19.20 2.49 -8.04
N ASP A 209 18.82 3.68 -7.59
CA ASP A 209 19.44 4.94 -8.03
C ASP A 209 20.43 5.42 -6.98
N ILE A 210 21.71 5.34 -7.33
CA ILE A 210 22.83 5.82 -6.51
C ILE A 210 23.47 7.09 -7.08
N SER A 211 22.83 7.75 -8.04
CA SER A 211 23.41 8.89 -8.77
C SER A 211 23.67 10.12 -7.89
N LYS A 212 22.95 10.24 -6.76
CA LYS A 212 23.10 11.31 -5.77
C LYS A 212 24.20 11.03 -4.75
N ASN A 213 24.55 9.77 -4.50
CA ASN A 213 25.50 9.35 -3.47
C ASN A 213 26.94 9.40 -4.02
N LYS A 214 27.41 10.59 -4.38
CA LYS A 214 28.71 10.78 -5.08
C LYS A 214 29.92 10.37 -4.25
N GLN A 215 29.79 10.39 -2.92
CA GLN A 215 30.82 9.97 -1.95
C GLN A 215 30.82 8.47 -1.66
N LEU A 216 30.02 7.67 -2.40
CA LEU A 216 29.92 6.22 -2.16
C LEU A 216 31.24 5.54 -2.51
N GLN A 217 31.85 4.88 -1.50
CA GLN A 217 33.13 4.19 -1.57
C GLN A 217 32.95 2.66 -1.68
N SER A 218 31.91 2.13 -1.03
CA SER A 218 31.59 0.71 -1.06
C SER A 218 30.09 0.49 -1.22
N ILE A 219 29.73 -0.44 -2.11
CA ILE A 219 28.38 -0.99 -2.20
C ILE A 219 28.40 -2.51 -2.30
N ASN A 220 27.62 -3.16 -1.44
CA ASN A 220 27.25 -4.55 -1.54
C ASN A 220 25.75 -4.63 -1.84
N ALA A 221 25.38 -4.97 -3.08
CA ALA A 221 24.01 -5.24 -3.49
C ALA A 221 23.86 -6.68 -4.02
N ARG A 222 24.73 -7.59 -3.57
CA ARG A 222 24.68 -9.02 -3.91
C ARG A 222 23.29 -9.61 -3.63
N SER A 223 22.90 -10.64 -4.38
CA SER A 223 21.67 -11.40 -4.11
C SER A 223 20.42 -10.50 -4.10
N ASN A 224 20.24 -9.72 -5.15
CA ASN A 224 19.04 -8.92 -5.42
C ASN A 224 18.44 -9.29 -6.78
N LYS A 225 17.61 -8.41 -7.35
CA LYS A 225 16.97 -8.57 -8.66
C LYS A 225 17.38 -7.45 -9.63
N LEU A 226 18.60 -6.90 -9.49
CA LEU A 226 19.05 -5.77 -10.30
C LEU A 226 19.45 -6.23 -11.71
N GLN A 227 18.87 -5.64 -12.76
CA GLN A 227 19.26 -5.94 -14.15
C GLN A 227 20.32 -4.98 -14.69
N ALA A 228 20.36 -3.76 -14.15
CA ALA A 228 21.35 -2.77 -14.46
C ALA A 228 21.60 -1.92 -13.22
N ILE A 229 22.85 -1.48 -13.08
CA ILE A 229 23.24 -0.49 -12.09
C ILE A 229 24.20 0.50 -12.74
N ASP A 230 23.90 1.78 -12.59
CA ASP A 230 24.70 2.87 -13.14
C ASP A 230 25.56 3.48 -12.03
N THR A 231 26.86 3.21 -12.10
CA THR A 231 27.83 3.75 -11.14
C THR A 231 28.65 4.92 -11.72
N THR A 232 28.24 5.48 -12.87
CA THR A 232 28.99 6.55 -13.56
C THR A 232 29.11 7.85 -12.75
N LYS A 233 28.25 8.05 -11.75
CA LYS A 233 28.30 9.22 -10.85
C LYS A 233 29.10 8.97 -9.56
N ASN A 234 29.45 7.73 -9.25
CA ASN A 234 30.06 7.32 -7.98
C ASN A 234 31.58 7.13 -8.11
N ARG A 235 32.30 8.19 -8.50
CA ARG A 235 33.73 8.11 -8.86
C ARG A 235 34.65 7.63 -7.73
N GLU A 236 34.19 7.70 -6.47
CA GLU A 236 34.93 7.27 -5.29
C GLU A 236 34.80 5.76 -4.99
N LEU A 237 33.96 5.03 -5.72
CA LEU A 237 33.72 3.61 -5.45
C LEU A 237 35.00 2.79 -5.69
N SER A 238 35.47 2.17 -4.61
CA SER A 238 36.62 1.25 -4.60
C SER A 238 36.22 -0.19 -4.34
N SER A 239 35.03 -0.43 -3.78
CA SER A 239 34.47 -1.76 -3.53
C SER A 239 33.07 -1.86 -4.13
N PHE A 240 32.86 -2.88 -4.96
CA PHE A 240 31.63 -3.05 -5.72
C PHE A 240 31.27 -4.54 -5.81
N ILE A 241 30.27 -4.96 -5.03
CA ILE A 241 29.82 -6.35 -4.96
C ILE A 241 28.34 -6.38 -5.36
N VAL A 242 28.05 -6.88 -6.56
CA VAL A 242 26.70 -6.87 -7.14
C VAL A 242 26.39 -8.15 -7.90
N ASP A 243 27.07 -9.24 -7.58
CA ASP A 243 26.83 -10.53 -8.21
C ASP A 243 25.60 -11.25 -7.61
N LEU A 244 25.25 -12.39 -8.21
CA LEU A 244 24.05 -13.17 -7.87
C LEU A 244 22.72 -12.40 -8.03
N GLN A 245 22.62 -11.51 -9.02
CA GLN A 245 21.33 -10.92 -9.37
C GLN A 245 20.49 -11.98 -10.05
N THR A 246 19.37 -12.37 -9.45
CA THR A 246 18.50 -13.43 -9.99
C THR A 246 17.07 -12.98 -10.01
N PHE A 247 16.43 -13.05 -11.17
CA PHE A 247 15.00 -12.78 -11.26
C PHE A 247 14.34 -13.61 -12.36
N ASP A 248 13.04 -13.81 -12.19
CA ASP A 248 12.22 -14.57 -13.11
C ASP A 248 11.58 -13.64 -14.15
N TYR A 249 11.74 -13.99 -15.42
CA TYR A 249 11.12 -13.32 -16.56
C TYR A 249 10.09 -14.24 -17.19
N TYR A 250 8.83 -13.84 -17.16
CA TYR A 250 7.71 -14.63 -17.65
C TYR A 250 7.40 -14.24 -19.10
N THR A 251 7.29 -15.24 -19.99
CA THR A 251 6.96 -15.05 -21.41
C THR A 251 5.87 -16.03 -21.87
N ASP A 252 4.95 -15.55 -22.71
CA ASP A 252 3.78 -16.30 -23.23
C ASP A 252 4.08 -17.05 -24.55
N ILE A 253 5.31 -17.00 -25.08
CA ILE A 253 5.67 -17.52 -26.41
C ILE A 253 6.72 -18.64 -26.28
N ASP A 254 6.52 -19.76 -26.99
CA ASP A 254 7.50 -20.85 -27.16
C ASP A 254 8.88 -20.36 -27.66
N HIS A 255 8.92 -19.17 -28.27
CA HIS A 255 10.13 -18.47 -28.64
C HIS A 255 10.56 -17.54 -27.50
N LYS A 256 11.44 -18.08 -26.67
CA LYS A 256 12.02 -17.47 -25.47
C LYS A 256 12.83 -16.20 -25.80
N VAL A 257 12.15 -15.07 -25.96
CA VAL A 257 12.75 -13.75 -26.21
C VAL A 257 12.53 -12.82 -25.01
N ILE A 258 13.61 -12.26 -24.48
CA ILE A 258 13.61 -11.26 -23.42
C ILE A 258 13.78 -9.87 -24.05
N TYR A 259 12.87 -8.96 -23.74
CA TYR A 259 12.93 -7.57 -24.22
C TYR A 259 13.62 -6.71 -23.17
N LEU A 260 14.77 -6.12 -23.48
CA LEU A 260 15.56 -5.37 -22.50
C LEU A 260 14.83 -4.12 -22.00
N GLU A 261 14.05 -3.47 -22.85
CA GLU A 261 13.17 -2.35 -22.48
C GLU A 261 12.07 -2.70 -21.46
N LYS A 262 11.76 -4.01 -21.30
CA LYS A 262 10.78 -4.51 -20.32
C LYS A 262 11.45 -4.93 -19.01
N LEU A 263 12.78 -4.93 -18.96
CA LEU A 263 13.51 -5.23 -17.73
C LEU A 263 13.61 -3.96 -16.87
N PRO A 264 13.50 -4.08 -15.54
CA PRO A 264 13.75 -2.96 -14.65
C PRO A 264 15.15 -2.36 -14.89
N GLY A 265 15.26 -1.04 -14.73
CA GLY A 265 16.49 -0.30 -15.04
C GLY A 265 16.82 -0.13 -16.53
N ASN A 266 16.01 -0.71 -17.44
CA ASN A 266 16.17 -0.62 -18.90
C ASN A 266 17.64 -0.83 -19.37
N PRO A 267 18.19 -2.05 -19.22
CA PRO A 267 19.60 -2.31 -19.45
C PRO A 267 20.02 -1.96 -20.88
N ASN A 268 21.02 -1.10 -21.01
CA ASN A 268 21.62 -0.78 -22.32
C ASN A 268 22.30 -2.02 -22.94
N PRO A 269 21.88 -2.46 -24.14
CA PRO A 269 22.43 -3.64 -24.83
C PRO A 269 23.95 -3.60 -24.99
N LYS A 270 24.54 -2.42 -25.20
CA LYS A 270 25.99 -2.27 -25.45
C LYS A 270 26.85 -2.61 -24.22
N ARG A 271 26.24 -2.56 -23.03
CA ARG A 271 26.88 -2.82 -21.74
C ARG A 271 26.71 -4.28 -21.29
N ILE A 272 25.96 -5.09 -22.02
CA ILE A 272 25.84 -6.53 -21.77
C ILE A 272 27.07 -7.23 -22.35
N LYS A 273 27.78 -7.96 -21.48
CA LYS A 273 28.97 -8.77 -21.77
C LYS A 273 28.73 -10.20 -21.32
N GLU A 274 29.56 -11.13 -21.79
CA GLU A 274 29.58 -12.52 -21.30
C GLU A 274 28.18 -13.18 -21.31
N LEU A 275 27.38 -12.90 -22.35
CA LEU A 275 26.04 -13.46 -22.48
C LEU A 275 26.12 -14.96 -22.79
N GLU A 276 25.55 -15.77 -21.91
CA GLU A 276 25.43 -17.23 -22.03
C GLU A 276 23.97 -17.63 -22.26
N ASN A 277 23.77 -18.76 -22.94
CA ASN A 277 22.46 -19.39 -23.23
C ASN A 277 21.50 -18.52 -24.06
N GLY A 278 22.02 -17.53 -24.77
CA GLY A 278 21.26 -16.70 -25.69
C GLY A 278 22.13 -15.77 -26.52
N LYS A 279 21.49 -15.03 -27.42
CA LYS A 279 22.12 -14.06 -28.31
C LYS A 279 21.43 -12.72 -28.23
N LEU A 280 22.22 -11.65 -28.20
CA LEU A 280 21.71 -10.30 -28.26
C LEU A 280 21.37 -9.93 -29.72
N VAL A 281 20.12 -9.56 -29.97
CA VAL A 281 19.60 -9.14 -31.29
C VAL A 281 18.92 -7.79 -31.12
N GLY A 282 19.62 -6.71 -31.43
CA GLY A 282 19.15 -5.34 -31.18
C GLY A 282 18.92 -5.11 -29.68
N ASN A 283 17.67 -4.81 -29.29
CA ASN A 283 17.29 -4.55 -27.89
C ASN A 283 16.68 -5.78 -27.18
N LYS A 284 16.96 -6.99 -27.68
CA LYS A 284 16.36 -8.23 -27.20
C LYS A 284 17.43 -9.30 -26.99
N ILE A 285 17.24 -10.14 -25.97
CA ILE A 285 17.99 -11.38 -25.81
C ILE A 285 17.11 -12.53 -26.31
N VAL A 286 17.57 -13.24 -27.32
CA VAL A 286 16.92 -14.45 -27.84
C VAL A 286 17.61 -15.64 -27.19
N LEU A 287 16.87 -16.47 -26.45
CA LEU A 287 17.44 -17.65 -25.79
C LEU A 287 17.83 -18.70 -26.82
N ASP A 288 18.91 -19.42 -26.51
CA ASP A 288 19.29 -20.61 -27.27
C ASP A 288 18.24 -21.71 -27.10
N LYS A 289 18.06 -22.53 -28.14
CA LYS A 289 17.06 -23.60 -28.17
C LYS A 289 17.20 -24.53 -26.96
N GLY A 290 16.09 -24.74 -26.24
CA GLY A 290 16.04 -25.63 -25.07
C GLY A 290 16.57 -25.04 -23.76
N LYS A 291 17.06 -23.80 -23.74
CA LYS A 291 17.49 -23.13 -22.50
C LYS A 291 16.32 -22.45 -21.79
N GLU A 292 16.36 -22.38 -20.47
CA GLU A 292 15.33 -21.77 -19.61
C GLU A 292 15.88 -20.62 -18.75
N SER A 293 17.13 -20.23 -18.98
CA SER A 293 17.71 -19.07 -18.34
C SER A 293 18.83 -18.51 -19.20
N VAL A 294 19.08 -17.20 -19.08
CA VAL A 294 20.27 -16.56 -19.60
C VAL A 294 21.10 -16.02 -18.44
N ARG A 295 22.40 -15.97 -18.65
CA ARG A 295 23.31 -15.26 -17.75
C ARG A 295 24.07 -14.23 -18.55
N TYR A 296 24.29 -13.06 -17.98
CA TYR A 296 25.17 -12.07 -18.56
C TYR A 296 25.83 -11.25 -17.46
N SER A 297 26.94 -10.63 -17.83
CA SER A 297 27.62 -9.63 -17.04
C SER A 297 27.23 -8.24 -17.56
N TYR A 298 26.87 -7.33 -16.66
CA TYR A 298 26.53 -5.95 -17.01
C TYR A 298 27.69 -5.01 -16.65
N GLU A 299 28.25 -4.35 -17.65
CA GLU A 299 29.31 -3.36 -17.52
C GLU A 299 28.78 -2.11 -16.82
N SER A 300 29.02 -1.99 -15.52
CA SER A 300 28.46 -0.92 -14.68
C SER A 300 29.18 0.43 -14.86
N ARG A 301 30.35 0.43 -15.51
CA ARG A 301 31.18 1.60 -15.84
C ARG A 301 31.74 1.51 -17.25
N PRO A 302 31.20 2.25 -18.23
CA PRO A 302 31.77 2.27 -19.57
C PRO A 302 33.06 3.11 -19.64
N GLY A 303 34.20 2.48 -19.93
CA GLY A 303 35.29 3.03 -20.73
C GLY A 303 36.18 4.18 -20.22
N GLU A 304 36.77 4.15 -19.02
CA GLU A 304 38.00 4.95 -18.74
C GLU A 304 38.79 4.58 -17.47
N PHE A 305 38.28 3.68 -16.62
CA PHE A 305 38.99 3.20 -15.44
C PHE A 305 38.97 1.68 -15.40
N GLN A 306 39.91 1.03 -16.10
CA GLN A 306 40.23 -0.36 -15.79
C GLN A 306 40.91 -0.39 -14.42
N ARG A 307 40.13 -0.58 -13.36
CA ARG A 307 40.68 -1.17 -12.13
C ARG A 307 40.37 -2.66 -12.19
N GLU A 308 41.38 -3.46 -11.88
CA GLU A 308 41.22 -4.89 -11.71
C GLU A 308 40.16 -5.15 -10.63
N PHE A 309 39.23 -6.06 -10.94
CA PHE A 309 38.14 -6.59 -10.11
C PHE A 309 36.86 -5.72 -9.98
N GLY A 310 35.72 -6.30 -10.40
CA GLY A 310 34.40 -6.00 -9.82
C GLY A 310 33.35 -5.34 -10.72
N ASP A 311 33.71 -4.69 -11.83
CA ASP A 311 32.78 -3.80 -12.59
C ASP A 311 31.62 -4.48 -13.34
N LEU A 312 31.54 -5.80 -13.26
CA LEU A 312 30.53 -6.60 -13.93
C LEU A 312 29.49 -7.10 -12.93
N ALA A 313 28.26 -6.58 -13.04
CA ALA A 313 27.13 -7.16 -12.33
C ALA A 313 26.72 -8.46 -13.00
N ARG A 314 26.80 -9.58 -12.29
CA ARG A 314 26.41 -10.89 -12.82
C ARG A 314 24.92 -11.08 -12.65
N VAL A 315 24.21 -11.10 -13.77
CA VAL A 315 22.76 -11.21 -13.86
C VAL A 315 22.38 -12.57 -14.41
N ARG A 316 21.46 -13.24 -13.71
CA ARG A 316 20.77 -14.44 -14.16
C ARG A 316 19.28 -14.12 -14.33
N ILE A 317 18.78 -14.35 -15.55
CA ILE A 317 17.36 -14.28 -15.83
C ILE A 317 16.85 -15.69 -16.02
N ASN A 318 15.96 -16.16 -15.14
CA ASN A 318 15.25 -17.41 -15.37
C ASN A 318 14.03 -17.12 -16.24
N VAL A 319 13.95 -17.72 -17.42
CA VAL A 319 12.81 -17.58 -18.32
C VAL A 319 11.83 -18.70 -18.03
N LYS A 320 10.73 -18.34 -17.38
CA LYS A 320 9.66 -19.28 -17.06
C LYS A 320 8.60 -19.24 -18.16
N THR A 321 8.37 -20.40 -18.78
CA THR A 321 7.32 -20.64 -19.81
C THR A 321 6.19 -21.42 -19.16
N GLY A 322 4.95 -20.97 -19.34
CA GLY A 322 3.85 -21.46 -18.51
C GLY A 322 3.96 -20.89 -17.09
N PHE A 323 2.84 -20.45 -16.54
CA PHE A 323 2.83 -19.91 -15.19
C PHE A 323 2.96 -21.06 -14.19
N THR A 324 4.12 -21.20 -13.58
CA THR A 324 4.30 -21.90 -12.31
C THR A 324 4.63 -20.86 -11.24
N GLU A 325 3.63 -20.51 -10.44
CA GLU A 325 3.82 -19.83 -9.16
C GLU A 325 4.10 -20.90 -8.11
N GLU A 326 5.37 -21.25 -7.91
CA GLU A 326 5.82 -21.76 -6.62
C GLU A 326 7.07 -20.99 -6.20
N GLU A 327 6.90 -20.28 -5.08
CA GLU A 327 7.79 -20.19 -3.91
C GLU A 327 7.86 -18.77 -3.33
N ASP A 328 7.06 -18.57 -2.26
CA ASP A 328 7.53 -18.08 -0.96
C ASP A 328 6.32 -18.03 -0.01
N GLN A 329 5.92 -19.19 0.52
CA GLN A 329 5.18 -19.26 1.78
C GLN A 329 5.83 -20.32 2.67
N PRO A 330 6.14 -20.01 3.94
CA PRO A 330 6.50 -21.04 4.90
C PRO A 330 5.34 -22.04 5.01
N SER A 331 5.70 -23.32 5.05
CA SER A 331 4.79 -24.45 5.14
C SER A 331 3.78 -24.29 6.29
N GLU A 332 2.51 -24.08 5.94
CA GLU A 332 1.38 -24.40 6.81
C GLU A 332 0.43 -25.36 6.09
N LYS A 333 -0.12 -26.27 6.90
CA LYS A 333 -0.90 -27.48 6.56
C LYS A 333 -2.15 -27.19 5.71
N PRO A 334 -2.71 -28.20 5.01
CA PRO A 334 -3.73 -27.96 3.99
C PRO A 334 -5.14 -27.65 4.53
N GLN A 335 -5.91 -26.91 3.69
CA GLN A 335 -7.39 -26.75 3.56
C GLN A 335 -8.04 -25.45 4.09
N PRO A 336 -9.20 -24.94 3.55
CA PRO A 336 -10.08 -25.38 2.44
C PRO A 336 -10.45 -24.32 1.34
N ASN A 337 -11.13 -24.77 0.27
CA ASN A 337 -11.87 -24.09 -0.84
C ASN A 337 -11.30 -22.87 -1.59
N GLU A 338 -10.27 -23.06 -2.43
CA GLU A 338 -9.90 -22.08 -3.47
C GLU A 338 -10.84 -22.08 -4.70
N GLU A 339 -11.86 -22.96 -4.76
CA GLU A 339 -12.75 -23.12 -5.93
C GLU A 339 -13.55 -21.85 -6.28
N ASN A 340 -13.80 -20.97 -5.30
CA ASN A 340 -14.62 -19.77 -5.47
C ASN A 340 -13.81 -18.48 -5.72
N ARG A 341 -12.54 -18.58 -6.11
CA ARG A 341 -11.72 -17.43 -6.55
C ARG A 341 -11.71 -17.29 -8.07
N ILE A 342 -11.91 -16.06 -8.55
CA ILE A 342 -11.73 -15.66 -9.94
C ILE A 342 -10.59 -14.65 -9.98
N SER A 343 -9.45 -15.09 -10.50
CA SER A 343 -8.26 -14.25 -10.60
C SER A 343 -7.43 -14.66 -11.80
N GLY A 344 -6.83 -13.67 -12.46
CA GLY A 344 -5.76 -13.87 -13.40
C GLY A 344 -4.45 -13.34 -12.87
N ARG A 345 -3.37 -13.60 -13.61
CA ARG A 345 -1.98 -13.21 -13.32
C ARG A 345 -1.80 -11.70 -13.10
N ASN A 346 -2.67 -10.90 -13.72
CA ASN A 346 -2.76 -9.46 -13.54
C ASN A 346 -4.23 -9.02 -13.67
N ARG A 347 -4.47 -7.71 -13.58
CA ARG A 347 -5.82 -7.12 -13.70
C ARG A 347 -6.50 -7.37 -15.06
N ILE A 348 -5.73 -7.42 -16.14
CA ILE A 348 -6.25 -7.69 -17.49
C ILE A 348 -6.73 -9.13 -17.58
N SER A 349 -5.90 -10.07 -17.13
CA SER A 349 -6.28 -11.48 -17.06
C SER A 349 -7.46 -11.71 -16.10
N THR A 350 -7.52 -11.01 -14.97
CA THR A 350 -8.66 -11.10 -14.04
C THR A 350 -9.97 -10.64 -14.71
N ALA A 351 -9.94 -9.56 -15.48
CA ALA A 351 -11.09 -9.12 -16.28
C ALA A 351 -11.55 -10.18 -17.28
N ILE A 352 -10.60 -10.86 -17.93
CA ILE A 352 -10.86 -11.95 -18.87
C ILE A 352 -11.46 -13.17 -18.15
N GLU A 353 -10.95 -13.56 -16.97
CA GLU A 353 -11.50 -14.69 -16.21
C GLU A 353 -12.92 -14.41 -15.69
N VAL A 354 -13.19 -13.17 -15.26
CA VAL A 354 -14.57 -12.72 -14.96
C VAL A 354 -15.46 -12.81 -16.21
N SER A 355 -14.95 -12.38 -17.36
CA SER A 355 -15.66 -12.47 -18.64
C SER A 355 -15.99 -13.93 -19.01
N LYS A 356 -15.01 -14.83 -18.98
CA LYS A 356 -15.19 -16.26 -19.27
C LYS A 356 -16.21 -16.93 -18.35
N LYS A 357 -16.16 -16.65 -17.04
CA LYS A 357 -17.06 -17.26 -16.07
C LYS A 357 -18.52 -16.80 -16.22
N TYR A 358 -18.73 -15.55 -16.61
CA TYR A 358 -20.07 -14.93 -16.56
C TYR A 358 -20.67 -14.55 -17.91
N TYR A 359 -19.92 -14.70 -19.00
CA TYR A 359 -20.36 -14.36 -20.36
C TYR A 359 -19.93 -15.46 -21.32
N GLU A 360 -20.86 -16.32 -21.71
CA GLU A 360 -20.63 -17.29 -22.79
C GLU A 360 -20.37 -16.55 -24.12
N LYS A 361 -21.14 -15.50 -24.39
CA LYS A 361 -21.01 -14.57 -25.51
C LYS A 361 -21.42 -13.16 -25.07
N ALA A 362 -20.92 -12.14 -25.76
CA ALA A 362 -21.35 -10.76 -25.57
C ALA A 362 -21.18 -9.97 -26.87
N ASN A 363 -22.29 -9.47 -27.41
CA ASN A 363 -22.24 -8.64 -28.63
C ASN A 363 -21.53 -7.32 -28.37
N THR A 364 -21.74 -6.74 -27.18
CA THR A 364 -21.11 -5.48 -26.75
C THR A 364 -20.01 -5.75 -25.73
N VAL A 365 -18.86 -5.09 -25.88
CA VAL A 365 -17.75 -5.12 -24.91
C VAL A 365 -17.31 -3.69 -24.60
N ILE A 366 -17.11 -3.39 -23.32
CA ILE A 366 -16.55 -2.12 -22.89
C ILE A 366 -15.04 -2.29 -22.67
N ILE A 367 -14.25 -1.44 -23.32
CA ILE A 367 -12.79 -1.38 -23.18
C ILE A 367 -12.42 -0.20 -22.28
N ALA A 368 -11.66 -0.49 -21.23
CA ALA A 368 -11.15 0.49 -20.29
C ALA A 368 -9.64 0.33 -20.08
N ARG A 369 -9.00 1.40 -19.63
CA ARG A 369 -7.58 1.41 -19.31
C ARG A 369 -7.30 0.60 -18.05
N SER A 370 -6.21 -0.18 -18.07
CA SER A 370 -5.88 -1.12 -17.00
C SER A 370 -5.21 -0.42 -15.80
N ASP A 371 -4.32 0.54 -16.03
CA ASP A 371 -3.42 1.14 -15.03
C ASP A 371 -3.96 2.41 -14.37
N GLU A 372 -4.86 3.15 -15.03
CA GLU A 372 -5.58 4.29 -14.46
C GLU A 372 -7.10 4.10 -14.52
N TYR A 373 -7.77 4.54 -13.47
CA TYR A 373 -9.19 4.28 -13.21
C TYR A 373 -10.19 5.41 -13.50
N PRO A 374 -9.83 6.70 -13.62
CA PRO A 374 -10.80 7.76 -13.37
C PRO A 374 -11.93 7.82 -14.43
N ASP A 375 -11.67 7.36 -15.64
CA ASP A 375 -12.64 7.37 -16.73
C ASP A 375 -13.61 6.18 -16.70
N SER A 376 -13.21 5.03 -16.14
CA SER A 376 -13.95 3.77 -16.25
C SER A 376 -14.77 3.40 -15.02
N LEU A 377 -14.54 4.05 -13.86
CA LEU A 377 -15.27 3.77 -12.61
C LEU A 377 -16.79 3.85 -12.75
N THR A 378 -17.29 4.67 -13.66
CA THR A 378 -18.72 4.90 -13.83
C THR A 378 -19.34 4.06 -14.95
N ALA A 379 -18.56 3.19 -15.59
CA ALA A 379 -19.02 2.38 -16.72
C ALA A 379 -19.87 1.18 -16.30
N SER A 380 -19.79 0.71 -15.04
CA SER A 380 -20.46 -0.53 -14.62
C SER A 380 -21.98 -0.55 -14.85
N PRO A 381 -22.73 0.54 -14.59
CA PRO A 381 -24.16 0.57 -14.88
C PRO A 381 -24.51 0.51 -16.37
N LEU A 382 -23.70 1.15 -17.22
CA LEU A 382 -23.84 1.06 -18.67
C LEU A 382 -23.51 -0.36 -19.16
N ALA A 383 -22.41 -0.95 -18.66
CA ALA A 383 -22.01 -2.32 -18.96
C ALA A 383 -23.12 -3.32 -18.62
N LYS A 384 -23.72 -3.20 -17.43
CA LYS A 384 -24.88 -4.02 -17.03
C LYS A 384 -26.05 -3.83 -17.99
N LYS A 385 -26.42 -2.58 -18.30
CA LYS A 385 -27.54 -2.28 -19.20
C LYS A 385 -27.38 -2.91 -20.59
N LEU A 386 -26.15 -2.96 -21.09
CA LEU A 386 -25.80 -3.52 -22.40
C LEU A 386 -25.48 -5.02 -22.35
N ASN A 387 -25.54 -5.65 -21.17
CA ASN A 387 -25.05 -7.01 -20.93
C ASN A 387 -23.62 -7.22 -21.48
N ALA A 388 -22.76 -6.23 -21.25
CA ALA A 388 -21.38 -6.18 -21.74
C ALA A 388 -20.39 -6.46 -20.59
N PRO A 389 -19.36 -7.29 -20.80
CA PRO A 389 -18.21 -7.33 -19.91
C PRO A 389 -17.38 -6.05 -20.05
N ILE A 390 -16.65 -5.70 -18.98
CA ILE A 390 -15.60 -4.68 -19.03
C ILE A 390 -14.27 -5.42 -19.15
N LEU A 391 -13.59 -5.26 -20.27
CA LEU A 391 -12.22 -5.73 -20.46
C LEU A 391 -11.23 -4.58 -20.26
N LEU A 392 -10.04 -4.92 -19.79
CA LEU A 392 -8.98 -3.96 -19.51
C LEU A 392 -7.85 -4.11 -20.52
N THR A 393 -7.23 -3.00 -20.90
CA THR A 393 -6.07 -2.98 -21.79
C THR A 393 -5.11 -1.85 -21.42
N SER A 394 -3.85 -1.94 -21.82
CA SER A 394 -2.88 -0.86 -21.65
C SER A 394 -3.19 0.32 -22.58
N LYS A 395 -2.68 1.50 -22.24
CA LYS A 395 -2.93 2.73 -23.03
C LYS A 395 -2.57 2.59 -24.51
N ASN A 396 -1.44 1.94 -24.80
CA ASN A 396 -0.79 1.96 -26.11
C ASN A 396 -0.78 0.60 -26.83
N GLU A 397 -1.26 -0.46 -26.20
CA GLU A 397 -1.16 -1.83 -26.71
C GLU A 397 -2.44 -2.59 -26.38
N LEU A 398 -3.08 -3.17 -27.41
CA LEU A 398 -4.17 -4.12 -27.22
C LEU A 398 -3.57 -5.52 -27.03
N GLU A 399 -3.55 -6.02 -25.80
CA GLU A 399 -2.88 -7.27 -25.48
C GLU A 399 -3.56 -8.46 -26.19
N GLU A 400 -2.77 -9.42 -26.67
CA GLU A 400 -3.27 -10.62 -27.36
C GLU A 400 -4.34 -11.40 -26.57
N PRO A 401 -4.26 -11.56 -25.23
CA PRO A 401 -5.34 -12.17 -24.46
C PRO A 401 -6.68 -11.41 -24.57
N VAL A 402 -6.65 -10.08 -24.68
CA VAL A 402 -7.87 -9.26 -24.86
C VAL A 402 -8.44 -9.49 -26.26
N LYS A 403 -7.58 -9.54 -27.29
CA LYS A 403 -7.97 -9.89 -28.65
C LYS A 403 -8.61 -11.27 -28.76
N ALA A 404 -8.05 -12.26 -28.06
CA ALA A 404 -8.58 -13.61 -28.00
C ALA A 404 -9.96 -13.64 -27.30
N GLU A 405 -10.11 -12.88 -26.21
CA GLU A 405 -11.37 -12.80 -25.49
C GLU A 405 -12.47 -12.09 -26.30
N LEU A 406 -12.14 -11.03 -27.04
CA LEU A 406 -13.07 -10.39 -27.99
C LEU A 406 -13.59 -11.37 -29.05
N LYS A 407 -12.70 -12.22 -29.59
CA LYS A 407 -13.07 -13.30 -30.53
C LYS A 407 -13.97 -14.34 -29.87
N ARG A 408 -13.60 -14.81 -28.67
CA ARG A 408 -14.38 -15.80 -27.91
C ARG A 408 -15.80 -15.31 -27.65
N LEU A 409 -15.93 -14.05 -27.24
CA LEU A 409 -17.22 -13.40 -26.96
C LEU A 409 -18.06 -13.15 -28.22
N LYS A 410 -17.47 -13.24 -29.41
CA LYS A 410 -18.07 -12.82 -30.69
C LYS A 410 -18.52 -11.35 -30.64
N ALA A 411 -17.67 -10.50 -30.06
CA ALA A 411 -17.95 -9.08 -29.93
C ALA A 411 -18.09 -8.42 -31.30
N THR A 412 -19.15 -7.63 -31.47
CA THR A 412 -19.47 -6.90 -32.71
C THR A 412 -19.64 -5.41 -32.47
N ASN A 413 -19.88 -5.00 -31.22
CA ASN A 413 -19.96 -3.61 -30.80
C ASN A 413 -18.92 -3.36 -29.69
N ILE A 414 -18.05 -2.38 -29.87
CA ILE A 414 -16.99 -2.03 -28.92
C ILE A 414 -17.21 -0.60 -28.45
N ILE A 415 -17.25 -0.43 -27.13
CA ILE A 415 -17.32 0.88 -26.50
C ILE A 415 -16.00 1.15 -25.79
N ILE A 416 -15.26 2.16 -26.22
CA ILE A 416 -14.08 2.64 -25.49
C ILE A 416 -14.52 3.69 -24.48
N VAL A 417 -14.16 3.50 -23.22
CA VAL A 417 -14.37 4.47 -22.16
C VAL A 417 -13.06 5.20 -21.84
N GLY A 418 -13.07 6.51 -22.05
CA GLY A 418 -11.92 7.39 -21.86
C GLY A 418 -11.38 7.96 -23.17
N GLY A 419 -10.73 9.13 -23.05
CA GLY A 419 -10.16 9.84 -24.18
C GLY A 419 -8.93 9.14 -24.78
N VAL A 420 -8.34 9.74 -25.81
CA VAL A 420 -7.11 9.21 -26.45
C VAL A 420 -5.90 9.16 -25.52
N ASN A 421 -5.92 9.95 -24.44
CA ASN A 421 -4.90 9.91 -23.38
C ASN A 421 -5.03 8.68 -22.49
N SER A 422 -6.22 8.08 -22.42
CA SER A 422 -6.52 6.87 -21.65
C SER A 422 -6.36 5.63 -22.53
N ILE A 423 -6.97 5.62 -23.72
CA ILE A 423 -6.82 4.53 -24.70
C ILE A 423 -6.45 5.15 -26.03
N SER A 424 -5.22 4.92 -26.47
CA SER A 424 -4.65 5.54 -27.67
C SER A 424 -5.43 5.22 -28.95
N THR A 425 -5.20 6.02 -29.98
CA THR A 425 -5.72 5.77 -31.33
C THR A 425 -5.16 4.47 -31.94
N ASN A 426 -4.01 3.98 -31.46
CA ASN A 426 -3.44 2.71 -31.95
C ASN A 426 -4.28 1.53 -31.47
N VAL A 427 -4.61 1.50 -30.19
CA VAL A 427 -5.53 0.49 -29.62
C VAL A 427 -6.88 0.54 -30.33
N GLU A 428 -7.43 1.73 -30.58
CA GLU A 428 -8.67 1.88 -31.35
C GLU A 428 -8.54 1.31 -32.78
N LYS A 429 -7.44 1.59 -33.50
CA LYS A 429 -7.19 1.02 -34.83
C LYS A 429 -7.15 -0.51 -34.81
N GLU A 430 -6.56 -1.12 -33.79
CA GLU A 430 -6.55 -2.58 -33.63
C GLU A 430 -7.96 -3.11 -33.34
N LEU A 431 -8.73 -2.44 -32.49
CA LEU A 431 -10.12 -2.80 -32.19
C LEU A 431 -11.03 -2.72 -33.43
N ARG A 432 -10.69 -1.89 -34.44
CA ARG A 432 -11.44 -1.77 -35.70
C ARG A 432 -11.43 -3.03 -36.57
N GLN A 433 -10.65 -4.03 -36.21
CA GLN A 433 -10.73 -5.36 -36.80
C GLN A 433 -11.98 -6.13 -36.37
N TYR A 434 -12.53 -5.81 -35.20
CA TYR A 434 -13.69 -6.48 -34.60
C TYR A 434 -14.99 -5.69 -34.75
N ASP A 435 -14.90 -4.36 -34.68
CA ASP A 435 -16.03 -3.44 -34.84
C ASP A 435 -15.64 -2.26 -35.72
N LYS A 436 -16.37 -2.02 -36.81
CA LYS A 436 -16.08 -0.90 -37.71
C LYS A 436 -16.55 0.44 -37.16
N ASP A 437 -17.52 0.45 -36.24
CA ASP A 437 -18.18 1.64 -35.69
C ASP A 437 -18.02 1.73 -34.17
N ILE A 438 -16.75 1.83 -33.72
CA ILE A 438 -16.42 1.93 -32.30
C ILE A 438 -17.00 3.22 -31.69
N GLU A 439 -17.80 3.07 -30.64
CA GLU A 439 -18.28 4.17 -29.80
C GLU A 439 -17.19 4.55 -28.78
N ARG A 440 -16.71 5.80 -28.80
CA ARG A 440 -15.82 6.32 -27.75
C ARG A 440 -16.55 7.31 -26.87
N ILE A 441 -16.67 7.01 -25.58
CA ILE A 441 -17.29 7.88 -24.57
C ILE A 441 -16.20 8.52 -23.72
N ALA A 442 -16.02 9.82 -23.86
CA ALA A 442 -14.97 10.58 -23.17
C ALA A 442 -15.33 12.05 -22.97
N GLY A 443 -14.74 12.68 -21.95
CA GLY A 443 -14.66 14.13 -21.79
C GLY A 443 -13.22 14.59 -21.55
N HIS A 444 -13.00 15.89 -21.33
CA HIS A 444 -11.64 16.41 -21.05
C HIS A 444 -11.16 16.06 -19.63
N SER A 445 -12.08 15.71 -18.76
CA SER A 445 -11.83 15.31 -17.38
C SER A 445 -12.68 14.10 -17.00
N ARG A 446 -12.32 13.44 -15.89
CA ARG A 446 -13.09 12.31 -15.33
C ARG A 446 -14.54 12.67 -14.99
N TYR A 447 -14.78 13.93 -14.64
CA TYR A 447 -16.12 14.45 -14.36
C TYR A 447 -16.94 14.51 -15.64
N GLU A 448 -16.38 15.09 -16.71
CA GLU A 448 -17.03 15.13 -18.03
C GLU A 448 -17.23 13.73 -18.62
N THR A 449 -16.25 12.82 -18.49
CA THR A 449 -16.40 11.42 -18.91
C THR A 449 -17.54 10.75 -18.15
N SER A 450 -17.64 10.94 -16.83
CA SER A 450 -18.76 10.39 -16.04
C SER A 450 -20.12 10.98 -16.44
N ALA A 451 -20.18 12.27 -16.78
CA ALA A 451 -21.38 12.90 -17.32
C ALA A 451 -21.79 12.30 -18.68
N ALA A 452 -20.84 12.08 -19.59
CA ALA A 452 -21.09 11.48 -20.90
C ALA A 452 -21.60 10.02 -20.79
N ILE A 453 -20.99 9.21 -19.92
CA ILE A 453 -21.45 7.85 -19.62
C ILE A 453 -22.86 7.88 -19.01
N ALA A 454 -23.11 8.82 -18.09
CA ALA A 454 -24.41 8.99 -17.47
C ALA A 454 -25.49 9.32 -18.50
N GLU A 455 -25.27 10.31 -19.38
CA GLU A 455 -26.22 10.63 -20.44
C GLU A 455 -26.49 9.44 -21.35
N ARG A 456 -25.45 8.71 -21.74
CA ARG A 456 -25.56 7.51 -22.58
C ARG A 456 -26.44 6.45 -21.94
N LEU A 457 -26.26 6.20 -20.65
CA LEU A 457 -27.09 5.27 -19.89
C LEU A 457 -28.52 5.78 -19.71
N LEU A 458 -28.71 7.06 -19.38
CA LEU A 458 -30.02 7.64 -19.11
C LEU A 458 -30.93 7.62 -20.33
N LYS A 459 -30.38 7.77 -21.53
CA LYS A 459 -31.10 7.57 -22.79
C LYS A 459 -31.66 6.14 -22.95
N LEU A 460 -31.01 5.14 -22.34
CA LEU A 460 -31.43 3.73 -22.35
C LEU A 460 -32.32 3.35 -21.17
N SER A 461 -32.01 3.81 -19.96
CA SER A 461 -32.65 3.34 -18.72
C SER A 461 -33.82 4.22 -18.27
N LYS A 462 -33.82 5.51 -18.67
CA LYS A 462 -34.79 6.53 -18.26
C LYS A 462 -34.95 6.67 -16.73
N LYS A 463 -33.96 6.21 -15.95
CA LYS A 463 -33.95 6.35 -14.49
C LYS A 463 -33.69 7.81 -14.11
N GLN A 464 -34.30 8.26 -13.02
CA GLN A 464 -34.16 9.65 -12.53
C GLN A 464 -33.36 9.73 -11.22
N THR A 465 -32.72 8.62 -10.84
CA THR A 465 -31.85 8.51 -9.66
C THR A 465 -30.40 8.35 -10.11
N ALA A 466 -29.47 9.10 -9.51
CA ALA A 466 -28.03 8.95 -9.73
C ALA A 466 -27.27 8.63 -8.43
N ILE A 467 -26.16 7.92 -8.55
CA ILE A 467 -25.17 7.78 -7.48
C ILE A 467 -24.14 8.90 -7.62
N ILE A 468 -23.83 9.57 -6.52
CA ILE A 468 -22.77 10.58 -6.43
C ILE A 468 -21.59 9.97 -5.68
N ALA A 469 -20.41 10.04 -6.27
CA ALA A 469 -19.17 9.56 -5.65
C ALA A 469 -18.04 10.56 -5.90
N SER A 470 -17.00 10.52 -5.06
CA SER A 470 -15.82 11.35 -5.28
C SER A 470 -15.06 10.89 -6.53
N GLY A 471 -14.68 11.85 -7.37
CA GLY A 471 -13.72 11.61 -8.46
C GLY A 471 -12.27 11.69 -7.99
N GLU A 472 -12.01 12.11 -6.75
CA GLU A 472 -10.65 12.28 -6.20
C GLU A 472 -10.15 11.00 -5.49
N ASN A 473 -11.07 10.11 -5.08
CA ASN A 473 -10.77 8.81 -4.50
C ASN A 473 -11.70 7.73 -5.09
N PHE A 474 -11.14 6.62 -5.57
CA PHE A 474 -11.90 5.59 -6.28
C PHE A 474 -12.85 4.77 -5.39
N ALA A 475 -12.51 4.63 -4.11
CA ALA A 475 -13.14 3.64 -3.24
C ALA A 475 -14.66 3.82 -3.12
N ASP A 476 -15.11 5.06 -3.04
CA ASP A 476 -16.53 5.38 -2.87
C ASP A 476 -17.36 4.97 -4.11
N ALA A 477 -16.84 5.26 -5.31
CA ALA A 477 -17.48 4.86 -6.56
C ALA A 477 -17.50 3.33 -6.72
N LEU A 478 -16.44 2.63 -6.29
CA LEU A 478 -16.37 1.17 -6.30
C LEU A 478 -17.44 0.54 -5.42
N THR A 479 -17.58 1.01 -4.18
CA THR A 479 -18.53 0.43 -3.22
C THR A 479 -19.98 0.54 -3.69
N ALA A 480 -20.30 1.56 -4.47
CA ALA A 480 -21.63 1.74 -5.03
C ALA A 480 -21.79 1.16 -6.45
N GLY A 481 -20.70 0.72 -7.11
CA GLY A 481 -20.69 0.25 -8.49
C GLY A 481 -21.69 -0.87 -8.76
N ALA A 482 -21.68 -1.90 -7.91
CA ALA A 482 -22.62 -3.02 -8.01
C ALA A 482 -24.09 -2.58 -7.82
N TYR A 483 -24.37 -1.66 -6.90
CA TYR A 483 -25.73 -1.18 -6.67
C TYR A 483 -26.23 -0.30 -7.81
N ALA A 484 -25.37 0.61 -8.28
CA ALA A 484 -25.63 1.44 -9.45
C ALA A 484 -25.94 0.55 -10.67
N ALA A 485 -25.16 -0.52 -10.86
CA ALA A 485 -25.38 -1.49 -11.93
C ALA A 485 -26.70 -2.27 -11.77
N LYS A 486 -27.01 -2.74 -10.55
CA LYS A 486 -28.28 -3.41 -10.23
C LYS A 486 -29.49 -2.55 -10.62
N GLN A 487 -29.46 -1.27 -10.29
CA GLN A 487 -30.58 -0.34 -10.50
C GLN A 487 -30.56 0.39 -11.85
N GLU A 488 -29.47 0.27 -12.62
CA GLU A 488 -29.21 1.06 -13.84
C GLU A 488 -29.16 2.57 -13.55
N TYR A 489 -28.64 2.94 -12.38
CA TYR A 489 -28.41 4.34 -12.00
C TYR A 489 -27.03 4.78 -12.49
N PRO A 490 -26.91 5.96 -13.16
CA PRO A 490 -25.61 6.49 -13.49
C PRO A 490 -24.82 6.83 -12.23
N ILE A 491 -23.49 6.70 -12.31
CA ILE A 491 -22.56 7.21 -11.31
C ILE A 491 -22.01 8.53 -11.85
N LEU A 492 -22.13 9.60 -11.06
CA LEU A 492 -21.63 10.92 -11.37
C LEU A 492 -20.49 11.25 -10.40
N LEU A 493 -19.32 11.57 -10.94
CA LEU A 493 -18.16 11.92 -10.14
C LEU A 493 -18.18 13.42 -9.80
N VAL A 494 -17.82 13.75 -8.56
CA VAL A 494 -17.71 15.14 -8.08
C VAL A 494 -16.38 15.37 -7.37
N GLN A 495 -15.95 16.62 -7.25
CA GLN A 495 -14.85 16.99 -6.34
C GLN A 495 -15.39 17.12 -4.92
N LYS A 496 -14.51 17.16 -3.92
CA LYS A 496 -14.92 17.30 -2.51
C LYS A 496 -15.86 18.48 -2.28
N THR A 497 -15.60 19.63 -2.91
CA THR A 497 -16.27 20.91 -2.62
C THR A 497 -16.97 21.55 -3.81
N THR A 498 -16.94 20.92 -4.99
CA THR A 498 -17.50 21.48 -6.23
C THR A 498 -18.15 20.39 -7.09
N VAL A 499 -19.18 20.78 -7.83
CA VAL A 499 -19.84 19.96 -8.84
C VAL A 499 -19.49 20.53 -10.21
N ASP A 500 -18.97 19.69 -11.10
CA ASP A 500 -18.62 20.12 -12.45
C ASP A 500 -19.86 20.58 -13.24
N THR A 501 -19.66 21.52 -14.17
CA THR A 501 -20.76 22.08 -14.97
C THR A 501 -21.46 21.03 -15.84
N GLN A 502 -20.75 20.03 -16.37
CA GLN A 502 -21.37 18.96 -17.15
C GLN A 502 -22.18 18.02 -16.26
N ILE A 503 -21.71 17.76 -15.02
CA ILE A 503 -22.48 17.00 -14.03
C ILE A 503 -23.78 17.74 -13.69
N THR A 504 -23.69 19.06 -13.49
CA THR A 504 -24.85 19.92 -13.20
C THR A 504 -25.87 19.87 -14.34
N LYS A 505 -25.43 19.85 -15.61
CA LYS A 505 -26.32 19.69 -16.77
C LYS A 505 -27.06 18.35 -16.75
N VAL A 506 -26.36 17.25 -16.47
CA VAL A 506 -26.98 15.92 -16.36
C VAL A 506 -27.99 15.88 -15.21
N LEU A 507 -27.62 16.44 -14.05
CA LEU A 507 -28.49 16.51 -12.89
C LEU A 507 -29.79 17.26 -13.21
N ASN A 508 -29.68 18.49 -13.71
CA ASN A 508 -30.85 19.34 -14.00
C ASN A 508 -31.74 18.77 -15.10
N LYS A 509 -31.18 18.05 -16.07
CA LYS A 509 -31.92 17.54 -17.23
C LYS A 509 -32.63 16.21 -16.94
N TYR A 510 -32.05 15.34 -16.11
CA TYR A 510 -32.52 13.95 -16.00
C TYR A 510 -32.75 13.45 -14.57
N ILE A 511 -32.16 14.08 -13.54
CA ILE A 511 -32.05 13.48 -12.21
C ILE A 511 -32.82 14.32 -11.17
N ASN A 512 -33.73 13.69 -10.44
CA ASN A 512 -34.47 14.33 -9.34
C ASN A 512 -34.16 13.71 -7.97
N LYS A 513 -33.49 12.55 -7.92
CA LYS A 513 -33.03 11.89 -6.71
C LYS A 513 -31.54 11.56 -6.81
N THR A 514 -30.78 11.75 -5.72
CA THR A 514 -29.40 11.26 -5.67
C THR A 514 -29.09 10.50 -4.40
N ILE A 515 -28.08 9.63 -4.48
CA ILE A 515 -27.52 8.90 -3.35
C ILE A 515 -26.01 9.14 -3.35
N ILE A 516 -25.51 9.82 -2.33
CA ILE A 516 -24.08 9.99 -2.12
C ILE A 516 -23.52 8.71 -1.50
N ALA A 517 -22.59 8.08 -2.20
CA ALA A 517 -21.71 7.05 -1.66
C ALA A 517 -20.42 7.73 -1.21
N GLY A 518 -20.16 7.76 0.10
CA GLY A 518 -18.96 8.38 0.67
C GLY A 518 -19.21 9.45 1.73
N GLY A 519 -18.23 9.59 2.63
CA GLY A 519 -18.29 10.49 3.78
C GLY A 519 -18.08 11.97 3.43
N LEU A 520 -18.12 12.83 4.45
CA LEU A 520 -17.94 14.29 4.32
C LEU A 520 -16.56 14.68 3.77
N ASN A 521 -15.55 13.83 3.98
CA ASN A 521 -14.20 14.05 3.47
C ASN A 521 -14.09 13.82 1.96
N SER A 522 -14.98 12.99 1.39
CA SER A 522 -15.02 12.68 -0.04
C SER A 522 -16.00 13.57 -0.79
N VAL A 523 -17.17 13.85 -0.20
CA VAL A 523 -18.24 14.67 -0.76
C VAL A 523 -18.79 15.55 0.35
N SER A 524 -18.42 16.83 0.37
CA SER A 524 -18.78 17.75 1.44
C SER A 524 -20.28 18.06 1.50
N GLU A 525 -20.72 18.67 2.60
CA GLU A 525 -22.09 19.20 2.69
C GLU A 525 -22.35 20.36 1.73
N LYS A 526 -21.30 21.06 1.25
CA LYS A 526 -21.45 22.07 0.20
C LYS A 526 -21.93 21.41 -1.09
N VAL A 527 -21.26 20.35 -1.53
CA VAL A 527 -21.67 19.59 -2.72
C VAL A 527 -23.09 19.05 -2.54
N LYS A 528 -23.44 18.51 -1.35
CA LYS A 528 -24.80 18.03 -1.09
C LYS A 528 -25.88 19.11 -1.29
N LYS A 529 -25.59 20.37 -0.96
CA LYS A 529 -26.52 21.49 -1.18
C LYS A 529 -26.72 21.82 -2.66
N ASP A 530 -25.73 21.52 -3.50
CA ASP A 530 -25.78 21.72 -4.95
C ASP A 530 -26.47 20.56 -5.70
N LEU A 531 -26.81 19.47 -4.99
CA LEU A 531 -27.54 18.31 -5.52
C LEU A 531 -29.06 18.47 -5.37
N PRO A 532 -29.89 17.66 -6.07
CA PRO A 532 -31.33 17.66 -5.90
C PRO A 532 -31.78 17.55 -4.43
N LYS A 533 -32.89 18.19 -4.07
CA LYS A 533 -33.40 18.18 -2.68
C LYS A 533 -33.58 16.76 -2.11
N ASN A 534 -33.95 15.80 -2.95
CA ASN A 534 -34.05 14.39 -2.58
C ASN A 534 -32.67 13.72 -2.68
N THR A 535 -31.77 14.05 -1.75
CA THR A 535 -30.42 13.49 -1.70
C THR A 535 -30.17 12.78 -0.38
N GLU A 536 -29.90 11.47 -0.47
CA GLU A 536 -29.53 10.61 0.65
C GLU A 536 -28.01 10.40 0.68
N ARG A 537 -27.43 10.17 1.86
CA ARG A 537 -26.01 9.82 2.01
C ARG A 537 -25.87 8.46 2.68
N ILE A 538 -25.06 7.59 2.10
CA ILE A 538 -24.65 6.31 2.67
C ILE A 538 -23.12 6.34 2.79
N ALA A 539 -22.63 6.31 4.03
CA ALA A 539 -21.21 6.47 4.32
C ALA A 539 -20.85 5.80 5.65
N GLY A 540 -19.69 5.16 5.69
CA GLY A 540 -19.05 4.68 6.90
C GLY A 540 -17.79 5.45 7.26
N ARG A 541 -17.08 5.02 8.32
CA ARG A 541 -15.83 5.66 8.75
C ARG A 541 -14.68 5.34 7.79
N SER A 542 -14.79 4.22 7.09
CA SER A 542 -13.85 3.75 6.07
C SER A 542 -14.56 3.35 4.77
N ARG A 543 -13.77 3.05 3.73
CA ARG A 543 -14.29 2.44 2.47
C ARG A 543 -14.94 1.08 2.71
N TYR A 544 -14.45 0.33 3.70
CA TYR A 544 -14.96 -0.98 4.07
C TYR A 544 -16.30 -0.86 4.79
N ASP A 545 -16.42 0.09 5.72
CA ASP A 545 -17.66 0.40 6.41
C ASP A 545 -18.73 0.90 5.42
N THR A 546 -18.31 1.71 4.45
CA THR A 546 -19.21 2.21 3.38
C THR A 546 -19.72 1.05 2.52
N ALA A 547 -18.84 0.12 2.12
CA ALA A 547 -19.22 -1.09 1.40
C ALA A 547 -20.23 -1.92 2.21
N ALA A 548 -19.96 -2.16 3.49
CA ALA A 548 -20.85 -2.92 4.38
C ALA A 548 -22.22 -2.23 4.54
N GLN A 549 -22.26 -0.91 4.68
CA GLN A 549 -23.52 -0.15 4.78
C GLN A 549 -24.33 -0.18 3.50
N ILE A 550 -23.67 -0.04 2.34
CA ILE A 550 -24.32 -0.17 1.04
C ILE A 550 -24.89 -1.59 0.89
N ALA A 551 -24.10 -2.62 1.22
CA ALA A 551 -24.53 -4.00 1.19
C ALA A 551 -25.77 -4.23 2.08
N LYS A 552 -25.69 -3.84 3.36
CA LYS A 552 -26.77 -4.02 4.35
C LYS A 552 -28.05 -3.27 4.00
N ARG A 553 -27.96 -2.04 3.46
CA ARG A 553 -29.15 -1.22 3.17
C ARG A 553 -29.79 -1.52 1.82
N LEU A 554 -29.00 -1.92 0.82
CA LEU A 554 -29.42 -1.90 -0.58
C LEU A 554 -29.45 -3.29 -1.24
N PHE A 555 -28.96 -4.32 -0.54
CA PHE A 555 -28.96 -5.70 -0.99
C PHE A 555 -29.70 -6.62 0.00
N LYS A 556 -30.28 -7.69 -0.55
CA LYS A 556 -30.95 -8.77 0.19
C LYS A 556 -30.38 -10.14 -0.23
N SER A 557 -29.14 -10.15 -0.71
CA SER A 557 -28.49 -11.33 -1.28
C SER A 557 -27.71 -12.06 -0.20
N GLU A 558 -27.82 -13.38 -0.17
CA GLU A 558 -26.98 -14.25 0.66
C GLU A 558 -25.63 -14.55 -0.01
N LYS A 559 -25.45 -14.17 -1.27
CA LYS A 559 -24.17 -14.26 -1.98
C LYS A 559 -23.50 -12.90 -2.05
N ALA A 560 -22.18 -12.84 -1.89
CA ALA A 560 -21.40 -11.62 -2.05
C ALA A 560 -20.13 -11.85 -2.88
N PHE A 561 -19.70 -10.80 -3.59
CA PHE A 561 -18.36 -10.75 -4.17
C PHE A 561 -17.40 -10.10 -3.17
N VAL A 562 -16.18 -10.61 -3.07
CA VAL A 562 -15.13 -10.02 -2.24
C VAL A 562 -13.99 -9.56 -3.12
N ALA A 563 -13.60 -8.30 -3.01
CA ALA A 563 -12.48 -7.72 -3.75
C ALA A 563 -11.62 -6.84 -2.83
N SER A 564 -10.41 -6.52 -3.26
CA SER A 564 -9.56 -5.60 -2.50
C SER A 564 -10.12 -4.18 -2.55
N GLY A 565 -10.12 -3.50 -1.40
CA GLY A 565 -10.37 -2.07 -1.32
C GLY A 565 -9.12 -1.22 -1.54
N GLU A 566 -7.94 -1.82 -1.73
CA GLU A 566 -6.67 -1.13 -1.93
C GLU A 566 -6.35 -0.90 -3.42
N VAL A 567 -6.96 -1.68 -4.31
CA VAL A 567 -6.86 -1.57 -5.77
C VAL A 567 -8.24 -1.55 -6.41
N PHE A 568 -8.38 -0.93 -7.58
CA PHE A 568 -9.70 -0.67 -8.17
C PHE A 568 -10.18 -1.71 -9.19
N ALA A 569 -9.24 -2.34 -9.91
CA ALA A 569 -9.55 -3.01 -11.17
C ALA A 569 -10.47 -4.22 -11.01
N ASP A 570 -10.22 -5.03 -9.97
CA ASP A 570 -10.94 -6.29 -9.74
C ASP A 570 -12.42 -6.05 -9.38
N ALA A 571 -12.69 -5.07 -8.51
CA ALA A 571 -14.06 -4.68 -8.18
C ALA A 571 -14.77 -3.99 -9.36
N LEU A 572 -14.05 -3.22 -10.18
CA LEU A 572 -14.60 -2.56 -11.36
C LEU A 572 -15.13 -3.59 -12.38
N VAL A 573 -14.33 -4.60 -12.71
CA VAL A 573 -14.67 -5.56 -13.76
C VAL A 573 -15.78 -6.52 -13.36
N VAL A 574 -15.91 -6.84 -12.06
CA VAL A 574 -17.01 -7.66 -11.55
C VAL A 574 -18.30 -6.86 -11.28
N SER A 575 -18.23 -5.54 -11.13
CA SER A 575 -19.41 -4.70 -10.80
C SER A 575 -20.63 -4.90 -11.70
N PRO A 576 -20.51 -5.01 -13.05
CA PRO A 576 -21.66 -5.31 -13.91
C PRO A 576 -22.31 -6.67 -13.60
N VAL A 577 -21.48 -7.68 -13.32
CA VAL A 577 -21.91 -9.03 -12.95
C VAL A 577 -22.58 -9.01 -11.57
N ALA A 578 -21.96 -8.38 -10.57
CA ALA A 578 -22.51 -8.22 -9.24
C ALA A 578 -23.88 -7.52 -9.27
N GLY A 579 -24.02 -6.47 -10.10
CA GLY A 579 -25.29 -5.80 -10.35
C GLY A 579 -26.34 -6.73 -10.98
N ARG A 580 -25.95 -7.54 -11.98
CA ARG A 580 -26.85 -8.52 -12.64
C ARG A 580 -27.32 -9.61 -11.68
N LEU A 581 -26.42 -10.13 -10.85
CA LEU A 581 -26.72 -11.16 -9.84
C LEU A 581 -27.38 -10.59 -8.57
N SER A 582 -27.56 -9.26 -8.50
CA SER A 582 -28.06 -8.58 -7.32
C SER A 582 -27.27 -8.89 -6.04
N SER A 583 -25.95 -9.10 -6.17
CA SER A 583 -25.03 -9.39 -5.07
C SER A 583 -24.15 -8.17 -4.77
N PRO A 584 -23.91 -7.86 -3.48
CA PRO A 584 -23.01 -6.77 -3.11
C PRO A 584 -21.56 -7.13 -3.42
N ILE A 585 -20.72 -6.09 -3.56
CA ILE A 585 -19.26 -6.21 -3.50
C ILE A 585 -18.82 -5.74 -2.12
N LEU A 586 -18.18 -6.64 -1.38
CA LEU A 586 -17.52 -6.39 -0.11
C LEU A 586 -16.05 -6.09 -0.38
N LEU A 587 -15.53 -5.07 0.30
CA LEU A 587 -14.13 -4.69 0.20
C LEU A 587 -13.36 -5.18 1.42
N VAL A 588 -12.15 -5.69 1.20
CA VAL A 588 -11.20 -6.07 2.25
C VAL A 588 -9.85 -5.41 2.05
N ASN A 589 -8.97 -5.47 3.04
CA ASN A 589 -7.56 -5.10 2.89
C ASN A 589 -6.68 -6.35 2.99
N ARG A 590 -5.42 -6.26 2.56
CA ARG A 590 -4.48 -7.39 2.57
C ARG A 590 -4.01 -7.84 3.97
N SER A 591 -4.21 -7.03 4.99
CA SER A 591 -3.69 -7.25 6.35
C SER A 591 -4.75 -7.81 7.31
N GLU A 592 -6.02 -7.52 7.08
CA GLU A 592 -7.14 -7.94 7.92
C GLU A 592 -8.46 -7.91 7.14
N SER A 593 -9.42 -8.74 7.58
CA SER A 593 -10.80 -8.56 7.19
C SER A 593 -11.42 -7.47 8.10
N PRO A 594 -12.04 -6.41 7.55
CA PRO A 594 -12.62 -5.37 8.39
C PRO A 594 -13.78 -5.91 9.24
N LYS A 595 -13.83 -5.52 10.52
CA LYS A 595 -14.85 -6.00 11.48
C LYS A 595 -16.28 -5.87 10.95
N THR A 596 -16.63 -4.73 10.34
CA THR A 596 -17.97 -4.50 9.78
C THR A 596 -18.31 -5.42 8.61
N ILE A 597 -17.30 -5.87 7.86
CA ILE A 597 -17.47 -6.82 6.76
C ILE A 597 -17.72 -8.22 7.35
N ARG A 598 -16.92 -8.65 8.34
CA ARG A 598 -17.16 -9.93 9.05
C ARG A 598 -18.54 -9.99 9.68
N GLU A 599 -18.97 -8.91 10.33
CA GLU A 599 -20.31 -8.83 10.95
C GLU A 599 -21.41 -8.98 9.89
N TYR A 600 -21.30 -8.27 8.76
CA TYR A 600 -22.27 -8.41 7.67
C TYR A 600 -22.27 -9.82 7.06
N VAL A 601 -21.08 -10.41 6.85
CA VAL A 601 -20.96 -11.78 6.35
C VAL A 601 -21.64 -12.77 7.29
N LYS A 602 -21.35 -12.70 8.59
CA LYS A 602 -21.96 -13.53 9.63
C LYS A 602 -23.47 -13.39 9.75
N GLU A 603 -24.01 -12.21 9.47
CA GLU A 603 -25.44 -11.93 9.59
C GLU A 603 -26.24 -12.35 8.35
N THR A 604 -25.66 -12.32 7.16
CA THR A 604 -26.45 -12.33 5.90
C THR A 604 -25.88 -13.23 4.81
N ILE A 605 -24.58 -13.48 4.78
CA ILE A 605 -23.91 -14.12 3.64
C ILE A 605 -23.68 -15.60 3.91
N THR A 606 -24.05 -16.45 2.96
CA THR A 606 -23.85 -17.90 2.94
C THR A 606 -22.78 -18.33 1.93
N GLU A 607 -22.46 -17.48 0.94
CA GLU A 607 -21.45 -17.77 -0.08
C GLU A 607 -20.70 -16.49 -0.50
N ILE A 608 -19.37 -16.58 -0.54
CA ILE A 608 -18.52 -15.54 -1.11
C ILE A 608 -17.83 -16.01 -2.39
N THR A 609 -17.73 -15.13 -3.38
CA THR A 609 -16.86 -15.32 -4.56
C THR A 609 -15.77 -14.26 -4.54
N VAL A 610 -14.52 -14.69 -4.53
CA VAL A 610 -13.37 -13.79 -4.42
C VAL A 610 -12.92 -13.35 -5.81
N ILE A 611 -12.73 -12.05 -6.01
CA ILE A 611 -12.23 -11.48 -7.26
C ILE A 611 -10.87 -10.85 -7.01
N GLY A 612 -9.87 -11.29 -7.77
CA GLY A 612 -8.49 -10.80 -7.65
C GLY A 612 -7.54 -11.79 -6.97
N GLY A 613 -6.24 -11.56 -7.18
CA GLY A 613 -5.18 -12.45 -6.74
C GLY A 613 -4.90 -12.41 -5.24
N LYS A 614 -4.19 -13.44 -4.74
CA LYS A 614 -3.81 -13.61 -3.32
C LYS A 614 -3.00 -12.44 -2.77
N LYS A 615 -2.29 -11.70 -3.62
CA LYS A 615 -1.53 -10.50 -3.23
C LYS A 615 -2.40 -9.41 -2.58
N PHE A 616 -3.64 -9.24 -3.04
CA PHE A 616 -4.53 -8.16 -2.61
C PHE A 616 -5.75 -8.66 -1.82
N VAL A 617 -6.10 -9.94 -1.98
CA VAL A 617 -7.09 -10.64 -1.14
C VAL A 617 -6.46 -11.97 -0.71
N PRO A 618 -5.60 -11.98 0.33
CA PRO A 618 -4.90 -13.19 0.78
C PRO A 618 -5.85 -14.31 1.21
N SER A 619 -5.41 -15.55 1.09
CA SER A 619 -6.21 -16.71 1.49
C SER A 619 -6.60 -16.64 2.97
N SER A 620 -5.74 -16.14 3.86
CA SER A 620 -6.06 -15.93 5.28
C SER A 620 -7.28 -15.02 5.49
N ILE A 621 -7.43 -13.96 4.67
CA ILE A 621 -8.57 -13.05 4.73
C ILE A 621 -9.84 -13.75 4.23
N VAL A 622 -9.72 -14.57 3.19
CA VAL A 622 -10.84 -15.37 2.67
C VAL A 622 -11.30 -16.37 3.72
N THR A 623 -10.37 -17.13 4.32
CA THR A 623 -10.66 -18.10 5.38
C THR A 623 -11.33 -17.44 6.58
N ASP A 624 -10.89 -16.25 6.99
CA ASP A 624 -11.53 -15.50 8.09
C ASP A 624 -12.98 -15.10 7.76
N LEU A 625 -13.25 -14.68 6.51
CA LEU A 625 -14.61 -14.41 6.07
C LEU A 625 -15.47 -15.67 5.96
N GLU A 626 -14.93 -16.77 5.41
CA GLU A 626 -15.63 -18.06 5.31
C GLU A 626 -15.95 -18.65 6.68
N THR A 627 -15.04 -18.50 7.65
CA THR A 627 -15.27 -18.92 9.05
C THR A 627 -16.35 -18.07 9.71
N ALA A 628 -16.56 -16.84 9.26
CA ALA A 628 -17.62 -15.98 9.76
C ALA A 628 -19.01 -16.35 9.19
N ILE A 629 -19.09 -17.04 8.04
CA ILE A 629 -20.34 -17.54 7.46
C ILE A 629 -20.95 -18.57 8.40
N LYS A 630 -22.26 -18.47 8.66
CA LYS A 630 -23.00 -19.36 9.55
C LYS A 630 -23.63 -20.54 8.82
#